data_AF-A0A2N1JEE6-F1
#
_entry.id   AF-A0A2N1JEE6-F1
#
_cell.length_a   1.000
_cell.length_b   1.000
_cell.length_c   1.000
_cell.angle_alpha   90.00
_cell.angle_beta   90.00
_cell.angle_gamma   90.00
#
_symmetry.space_group_name_H-M   'P 1'
#
loop_
_entity.id
_entity.type
_entity.pdbx_description
1 polymer ?
#
loop_
_entity_poly.entity_id
_entity_poly.type
_entity_poly.pdbx_seq_one_letter_code
_entity_poly.pdbx_strand_id
1 'polypeptide(L)'
;MEPVLGAPGHTSLFFNSSFASDSSDGSAAASSAGPSRLQHLATSFHLHDAEIAFFDQVLRGLDDTSSSFSELKHMYNACIQDTSLVTQVARTLELTASYRVADIRAAVDTRLWNTLLSLVQVRGSTWRERWDSVRVSIGLEPLDTPDTEEPYAMNTLADALAFADPETSTADLDSHAWDRRIAQRCYNVQILRAAWAQWREQTAYRHMEQRQERHADAFDAALVRERAWRAWRRTFARCCALERTASKAHSARAHEHVALTFTEWRLHAKAQFIDRVCRAQALRTAWNQWWQAFTTRTVQMQCAERDAASLDRTRPWRLAFARNIYARASTALLRTHSDTRLLCRCVNRWRKTARQRHMAARRAEHSADVLLLTRAVAQWRTRYEVNVHMDQKAAATHTLHLLARHRAHLRRWHTHAKRRRMHRTMLSLFHSQHKQAVLQQTWDQWRDVFAETLLAHEEYATFAYRRRRMLHTCWGRWLARTSLLPAVELRRRSLQSSAWQRWVGMVLARRQRRNAAIFTSATL
;
A
#
# COMPACT_ATOMS: atom_id res chain seq x y z
N MET A 1 -25.39 36.06 5.57
CA MET A 1 -24.85 35.98 4.20
C MET A 1 -23.34 36.15 4.29
N GLU A 2 -22.63 35.04 4.40
CA GLU A 2 -21.16 34.98 4.40
C GLU A 2 -20.72 34.08 3.23
N PRO A 3 -19.64 34.42 2.51
CA PRO A 3 -19.17 33.59 1.40
C PRO A 3 -18.32 32.44 1.93
N VAL A 4 -18.73 31.22 1.57
CA VAL A 4 -17.97 29.99 1.78
C VAL A 4 -16.80 29.98 0.79
N LEU A 5 -15.58 30.11 1.31
CA LEU A 5 -14.34 29.89 0.56
C LEU A 5 -14.18 28.39 0.28
N GLY A 6 -14.31 28.02 -0.99
CA GLY A 6 -14.06 26.66 -1.48
C GLY A 6 -12.56 26.33 -1.43
N ALA A 7 -12.23 25.26 -0.71
CA ALA A 7 -10.89 24.66 -0.75
C ALA A 7 -10.69 23.90 -2.07
N PRO A 8 -9.49 23.95 -2.69
CA PRO A 8 -9.19 23.16 -3.89
C PRO A 8 -9.17 21.67 -3.55
N GLY A 9 -9.94 20.90 -4.31
CA GLY A 9 -10.03 19.44 -4.18
C GLY A 9 -8.69 18.79 -4.51
N HIS A 10 -8.10 18.11 -3.52
CA HIS A 10 -7.02 17.17 -3.76
C HIS A 10 -7.57 15.95 -4.49
N THR A 11 -7.39 15.89 -5.81
CA THR A 11 -7.70 14.70 -6.63
C THR A 11 -6.67 13.60 -6.31
N SER A 12 -6.95 12.89 -5.24
CA SER A 12 -6.19 11.73 -4.79
C SER A 12 -6.44 10.56 -5.76
N LEU A 13 -5.57 10.40 -6.76
CA LEU A 13 -5.47 9.21 -7.61
C LEU A 13 -4.89 8.03 -6.80
N PHE A 14 -5.66 7.48 -5.87
CA PHE A 14 -5.40 6.14 -5.35
C PHE A 14 -6.28 5.16 -6.12
N PHE A 15 -5.63 4.24 -6.84
CA PHE A 15 -6.26 3.10 -7.49
C PHE A 15 -7.12 2.32 -6.48
N ASN A 16 -8.43 2.51 -6.55
CA ASN A 16 -9.40 1.77 -5.76
C ASN A 16 -9.58 0.40 -6.42
N SER A 17 -8.77 -0.59 -6.01
CA SER A 17 -8.97 -1.98 -6.39
C SER A 17 -10.17 -2.55 -5.62
N SER A 18 -11.38 -2.14 -6.00
CA SER A 18 -12.62 -2.73 -5.53
C SER A 18 -13.07 -3.80 -6.53
N PHE A 19 -12.43 -4.96 -6.50
CA PHE A 19 -13.04 -6.18 -7.03
C PHE A 19 -13.97 -6.71 -5.93
N ALA A 20 -15.21 -6.25 -5.98
CA ALA A 20 -16.30 -6.89 -5.26
C ALA A 20 -16.63 -8.21 -5.96
N SER A 21 -16.64 -9.28 -5.16
CA SER A 21 -17.05 -10.62 -5.56
C SER A 21 -18.55 -10.63 -5.87
N ASP A 22 -18.86 -10.70 -7.16
CA ASP A 22 -20.13 -11.11 -7.75
C ASP A 22 -19.70 -11.73 -9.09
N SER A 23 -20.03 -12.94 -9.50
CA SER A 23 -21.02 -13.92 -9.09
C SER A 23 -20.68 -15.24 -9.81
N SER A 24 -21.54 -16.23 -9.58
CA SER A 24 -21.85 -17.43 -10.36
C SER A 24 -21.40 -17.54 -11.83
N ASP A 25 -21.16 -18.80 -12.19
CA ASP A 25 -21.37 -19.43 -13.51
C ASP A 25 -20.47 -19.07 -14.71
N GLY A 26 -19.67 -20.08 -15.05
CA GLY A 26 -19.51 -20.65 -16.40
C GLY A 26 -19.51 -19.72 -17.61
N SER A 27 -18.38 -19.66 -18.31
CA SER A 27 -18.23 -20.21 -19.68
C SER A 27 -16.90 -19.77 -20.29
N ALA A 28 -16.31 -20.68 -21.05
CA ALA A 28 -15.06 -20.48 -21.78
C ALA A 28 -15.20 -19.39 -22.85
N ALA A 29 -14.41 -18.32 -22.72
CA ALA A 29 -14.14 -17.37 -23.80
C ALA A 29 -12.72 -16.79 -23.62
N ALA A 30 -11.72 -17.59 -23.96
CA ALA A 30 -10.33 -17.16 -24.05
C ALA A 30 -10.00 -16.74 -25.48
N SER A 31 -10.21 -15.46 -25.82
CA SER A 31 -9.45 -14.73 -26.86
C SER A 31 -10.10 -13.38 -27.19
N SER A 32 -9.41 -12.27 -26.87
CA SER A 32 -9.50 -10.89 -27.45
C SER A 32 -9.47 -9.71 -26.47
N ALA A 33 -8.94 -9.85 -25.25
CA ALA A 33 -8.68 -8.72 -24.34
C ALA A 33 -7.42 -7.90 -24.71
N GLY A 34 -7.23 -7.59 -26.00
CA GLY A 34 -5.99 -7.03 -26.57
C GLY A 34 -5.87 -5.49 -26.61
N PRO A 35 -6.91 -4.70 -26.95
CA PRO A 35 -6.76 -3.24 -27.09
C PRO A 35 -7.27 -2.42 -25.90
N SER A 36 -8.25 -2.90 -25.13
CA SER A 36 -8.93 -2.06 -24.12
C SER A 36 -8.07 -1.72 -22.90
N ARG A 37 -7.14 -2.60 -22.51
CA ARG A 37 -6.26 -2.36 -21.36
C ARG A 37 -5.17 -1.34 -21.65
N LEU A 38 -4.68 -1.29 -22.89
CA LEU A 38 -3.75 -0.26 -23.34
C LEU A 38 -4.44 1.10 -23.46
N GLN A 39 -5.68 1.16 -23.95
CA GLN A 39 -6.47 2.39 -23.93
C GLN A 39 -6.69 2.92 -22.50
N HIS A 40 -6.96 2.05 -21.51
CA HIS A 40 -7.10 2.50 -20.13
C HIS A 40 -5.80 3.03 -19.51
N LEU A 41 -4.65 2.42 -19.84
CA LEU A 41 -3.34 2.93 -19.40
C LEU A 41 -2.97 4.23 -20.15
N ALA A 42 -3.25 4.31 -21.44
CA ALA A 42 -3.08 5.52 -22.24
C ALA A 42 -3.87 6.71 -21.70
N THR A 43 -5.16 6.51 -21.39
CA THR A 43 -6.00 7.56 -20.78
C THR A 43 -5.53 7.95 -19.37
N SER A 44 -4.71 7.13 -18.71
CA SER A 44 -4.20 7.44 -17.37
C SER A 44 -3.01 8.39 -17.37
N PHE A 45 -2.35 8.57 -18.52
CA PHE A 45 -1.28 9.55 -18.70
C PHE A 45 -1.86 10.91 -19.09
N HIS A 46 -2.39 11.64 -18.10
CA HIS A 46 -2.72 13.06 -18.27
C HIS A 46 -1.43 13.90 -18.28
N LEU A 47 -0.69 13.82 -19.38
CA LEU A 47 0.58 14.52 -19.59
C LEU A 47 0.34 15.84 -20.31
N HIS A 48 0.99 16.89 -19.82
CA HIS A 48 1.05 18.18 -20.51
C HIS A 48 2.20 18.17 -21.52
N ASP A 49 2.14 19.06 -22.51
CA ASP A 49 3.17 19.17 -23.56
C ASP A 49 4.59 19.35 -23.00
N ALA A 50 4.74 20.10 -21.90
CA ALA A 50 6.03 20.27 -21.22
C ALA A 50 6.54 18.98 -20.57
N GLU A 51 5.64 18.13 -20.06
CA GLU A 51 6.01 16.81 -19.53
C GLU A 51 6.43 15.87 -20.67
N ILE A 52 5.73 15.92 -21.80
CA ILE A 52 6.08 15.17 -23.00
C ILE A 52 7.46 15.58 -23.51
N ALA A 53 7.70 16.89 -23.65
CA ALA A 53 9.00 17.41 -24.07
C ALA A 53 10.14 17.03 -23.10
N PHE A 54 9.87 17.00 -21.79
CA PHE A 54 10.82 16.51 -20.79
C PHE A 54 11.20 15.04 -21.05
N PHE A 55 10.21 14.16 -21.24
CA PHE A 55 10.46 12.74 -21.48
C PHE A 55 11.07 12.45 -22.85
N ASP A 56 10.71 13.22 -23.88
CA ASP A 56 11.40 13.18 -25.17
C ASP A 56 12.89 13.46 -25.00
N GLN A 57 13.26 14.45 -24.18
CA GLN A 57 14.66 14.75 -23.91
C GLN A 57 15.37 13.64 -23.13
N VAL A 58 14.69 13.02 -22.15
CA VAL A 58 15.22 11.87 -21.41
C VAL A 58 15.52 10.71 -22.36
N LEU A 59 14.63 10.44 -23.32
CA LEU A 59 14.71 9.29 -24.22
C LEU A 59 15.60 9.52 -25.44
N ARG A 60 15.78 10.78 -25.88
CA ARG A 60 16.79 11.13 -26.90
C ARG A 60 18.21 10.85 -26.44
N GLY A 61 18.49 10.94 -25.14
CA GLY A 61 19.81 10.64 -24.59
C GLY A 61 20.04 9.17 -24.24
N LEU A 62 19.06 8.29 -24.47
CA LEU A 62 19.19 6.85 -24.32
C LEU A 62 19.56 6.19 -25.64
N ASP A 63 20.35 5.12 -25.56
CA ASP A 63 20.56 4.19 -26.68
C ASP A 63 19.21 3.55 -27.09
N ASP A 64 18.96 3.49 -28.40
CA ASP A 64 17.76 2.93 -29.03
C ASP A 64 17.47 1.50 -28.55
N THR A 65 18.51 0.75 -28.19
CA THR A 65 18.42 -0.63 -27.72
C THR A 65 18.28 -0.78 -26.21
N SER A 66 18.31 0.32 -25.46
CA SER A 66 18.31 0.27 -24.00
C SER A 66 16.96 -0.17 -23.43
N SER A 67 17.02 -1.23 -22.63
CA SER A 67 15.93 -1.72 -21.77
C SER A 67 16.27 -1.59 -20.28
N SER A 68 17.43 -1.01 -19.97
CA SER A 68 17.97 -0.95 -18.61
C SER A 68 17.34 0.19 -17.81
N PHE A 69 16.69 -0.14 -16.67
CA PHE A 69 16.08 0.89 -15.83
C PHE A 69 17.12 1.84 -15.18
N SER A 70 18.36 1.37 -14.96
CA SER A 70 19.40 2.22 -14.38
C SER A 70 19.84 3.31 -15.34
N GLU A 71 19.91 3.05 -16.64
CA GLU A 71 20.23 4.03 -17.68
C GLU A 71 19.11 5.06 -17.82
N LEU A 72 17.85 4.61 -17.85
CA LEU A 72 16.70 5.51 -17.84
C LEU A 72 16.70 6.43 -16.62
N LYS A 73 16.94 5.86 -15.43
CA LYS A 73 17.03 6.65 -14.19
C LYS A 73 18.19 7.64 -14.22
N HIS A 74 19.33 7.25 -14.79
CA HIS A 74 20.48 8.13 -14.93
C HIS A 74 20.16 9.33 -15.82
N MET A 75 19.56 9.09 -17.00
CA MET A 75 19.14 10.15 -17.91
C MET A 75 18.04 11.04 -17.34
N TYR A 76 17.08 10.46 -16.61
CA TYR A 76 16.08 11.22 -15.85
C TYR A 76 16.75 12.17 -14.84
N ASN A 77 17.71 11.68 -14.06
CA ASN A 77 18.44 12.47 -13.07
C ASN A 77 19.30 13.58 -13.70
N ALA A 78 19.78 13.38 -14.93
CA ALA A 78 20.46 14.43 -15.69
C ALA A 78 19.46 15.51 -16.13
N CYS A 79 18.30 15.13 -16.66
CA CYS A 79 17.27 16.07 -17.13
C CYS A 79 16.61 16.85 -15.98
N ILE A 80 16.39 16.22 -14.81
CA ILE A 80 15.82 16.92 -13.63
C ILE A 80 16.78 17.95 -13.01
N GLN A 81 18.08 17.90 -13.38
CA GLN A 81 19.06 18.93 -13.02
C GLN A 81 19.00 20.14 -13.94
N ASP A 82 18.47 20.00 -15.15
CA ASP A 82 18.24 21.11 -16.06
C ASP A 82 17.07 21.96 -15.56
N THR A 83 17.41 23.15 -15.07
CA THR A 83 16.44 24.08 -14.48
C THR A 83 15.46 24.61 -15.54
N SER A 84 15.85 24.66 -16.81
CA SER A 84 14.99 25.18 -17.88
C SER A 84 13.79 24.27 -18.13
N LEU A 85 14.03 22.96 -18.26
CA LEU A 85 13.00 21.94 -18.47
C LEU A 85 12.04 21.84 -17.27
N VAL A 86 12.59 21.80 -16.05
CA VAL A 86 11.78 21.75 -14.81
C VAL A 86 10.92 23.00 -14.67
N THR A 87 11.43 24.17 -15.04
CA THR A 87 10.67 25.43 -14.97
C THR A 87 9.52 25.45 -15.98
N GLN A 88 9.69 24.87 -17.18
CA GLN A 88 8.61 24.75 -18.15
C GLN A 88 7.47 23.86 -17.62
N VAL A 89 7.81 22.70 -17.06
CA VAL A 89 6.83 21.80 -16.42
C VAL A 89 6.13 22.47 -15.23
N ALA A 90 6.88 23.19 -14.40
CA ALA A 90 6.31 23.91 -13.26
C ALA A 90 5.29 24.99 -13.69
N ARG A 91 5.55 25.69 -14.81
CA ARG A 91 4.63 26.68 -15.37
C ARG A 91 3.35 26.04 -15.90
N THR A 92 3.45 24.93 -16.63
CA THR A 92 2.25 24.23 -17.15
C THR A 92 1.37 23.65 -16.05
N LEU A 93 1.94 23.36 -14.87
CA LEU A 93 1.21 22.87 -13.70
C LEU A 93 0.68 23.99 -12.80
N GLU A 94 0.86 25.26 -13.19
CA GLU A 94 0.44 26.44 -12.43
C GLU A 94 1.03 26.53 -11.01
N LEU A 95 2.16 25.86 -10.75
CA LEU A 95 2.77 25.77 -9.41
C LEU A 95 3.54 27.04 -8.99
N THR A 96 3.63 28.05 -9.87
CA THR A 96 4.54 29.20 -9.74
C THR A 96 4.08 30.30 -8.78
N ALA A 97 2.80 30.38 -8.40
CA ALA A 97 2.27 31.55 -7.70
C ALA A 97 2.36 31.51 -6.16
N SER A 98 2.49 30.32 -5.54
CA SER A 98 2.29 30.17 -4.08
C SER A 98 3.35 29.34 -3.35
N TYR A 99 4.31 28.74 -4.06
CA TYR A 99 5.29 27.81 -3.48
C TYR A 99 6.71 28.37 -3.46
N ARG A 100 7.50 27.96 -2.46
CA ARG A 100 8.95 28.20 -2.46
C ARG A 100 9.58 27.38 -3.59
N VAL A 101 10.63 27.92 -4.23
CA VAL A 101 11.31 27.29 -5.37
C VAL A 101 11.73 25.83 -5.10
N ALA A 102 12.19 25.52 -3.87
CA ALA A 102 12.55 24.16 -3.47
C ALA A 102 11.35 23.20 -3.43
N ASP A 103 10.19 23.69 -2.99
CA ASP A 103 8.96 22.90 -2.89
C ASP A 103 8.38 22.64 -4.29
N ILE A 104 8.47 23.62 -5.20
CA ILE A 104 8.08 23.46 -6.61
C ILE A 104 8.89 22.34 -7.26
N ARG A 105 10.22 22.36 -7.10
CA ARG A 105 11.09 21.33 -7.67
C ARG A 105 10.76 19.94 -7.15
N ALA A 106 10.53 19.80 -5.84
CA ALA A 106 10.16 18.52 -5.23
C ALA A 106 8.79 18.02 -5.72
N ALA A 107 7.82 18.90 -5.91
CA ALA A 107 6.50 18.55 -6.44
C ALA A 107 6.57 18.09 -7.92
N VAL A 108 7.32 18.83 -8.75
CA VAL A 108 7.55 18.46 -10.15
C VAL A 108 8.29 17.13 -10.25
N ASP A 109 9.37 16.94 -9.48
CA ASP A 109 10.11 15.68 -9.45
C ASP A 109 9.24 14.50 -9.01
N THR A 110 8.42 14.67 -7.97
CA THR A 110 7.48 13.63 -7.52
C THR A 110 6.50 13.24 -8.63
N ARG A 111 5.99 14.22 -9.39
CA ARG A 111 5.05 13.99 -10.49
C ARG A 111 5.73 13.28 -11.67
N LEU A 112 6.85 13.80 -12.15
CA LEU A 112 7.60 13.20 -13.26
C LEU A 112 8.11 11.80 -12.89
N TRP A 113 8.54 11.58 -11.64
CA TRP A 113 8.95 10.27 -11.16
C TRP A 113 7.79 9.26 -11.17
N ASN A 114 6.59 9.67 -10.76
CA ASN A 114 5.42 8.81 -10.83
C ASN A 114 5.06 8.46 -12.29
N THR A 115 5.17 9.42 -13.22
CA THR A 115 4.99 9.16 -14.65
C THR A 115 6.02 8.16 -15.17
N LEU A 116 7.30 8.30 -14.79
CA LEU A 116 8.35 7.36 -15.15
C LEU A 116 8.07 5.96 -14.63
N LEU A 117 7.58 5.82 -13.39
CA LEU A 117 7.18 4.53 -12.83
C LEU A 117 5.97 3.92 -13.54
N SER A 118 5.04 4.74 -14.02
CA SER A 118 3.93 4.27 -14.86
C SER A 118 4.42 3.78 -16.22
N LEU A 119 5.46 4.41 -16.80
CA LEU A 119 6.07 3.97 -18.07
C LEU A 119 6.68 2.55 -17.97
N VAL A 120 7.15 2.15 -16.79
CA VAL A 120 7.63 0.77 -16.53
C VAL A 120 6.55 -0.28 -16.79
N GLN A 121 5.27 0.07 -16.63
CA GLN A 121 4.13 -0.83 -16.81
C GLN A 121 3.70 -0.96 -18.28
N VAL A 122 4.17 -0.06 -19.16
CA VAL A 122 3.90 -0.11 -20.60
C VAL A 122 4.74 -1.24 -21.21
N ARG A 123 4.11 -2.03 -22.09
CA ARG A 123 4.77 -3.14 -22.77
C ARG A 123 5.61 -2.62 -23.92
N GLY A 124 6.86 -3.07 -24.00
CA GLY A 124 7.81 -2.75 -25.06
C GLY A 124 9.18 -3.34 -24.73
N SER A 125 9.95 -3.70 -25.75
CA SER A 125 11.26 -4.30 -25.60
C SER A 125 12.33 -3.27 -25.20
N THR A 126 12.18 -2.02 -25.66
CA THR A 126 13.05 -0.88 -25.33
C THR A 126 12.26 0.24 -24.66
N TRP A 127 12.96 1.18 -24.01
CA TRP A 127 12.29 2.35 -23.41
C TRP A 127 11.67 3.27 -24.47
N ARG A 128 12.28 3.36 -25.66
CA ARG A 128 11.76 4.14 -26.79
C ARG A 128 10.43 3.57 -27.29
N GLU A 129 10.35 2.26 -27.55
CA GLU A 129 9.10 1.60 -27.96
C GLU A 129 7.96 1.81 -26.96
N ARG A 130 8.27 1.76 -25.66
CA ARG A 130 7.30 2.00 -24.59
C ARG A 130 6.78 3.42 -24.61
N TRP A 131 7.66 4.39 -24.84
CA TRP A 131 7.28 5.79 -24.93
C TRP A 131 6.53 6.11 -26.21
N ASP A 132 6.93 5.56 -27.35
CA ASP A 132 6.21 5.69 -28.61
C ASP A 132 4.79 5.15 -28.48
N SER A 133 4.62 4.04 -27.77
CA SER A 133 3.29 3.51 -27.44
C SER A 133 2.44 4.52 -26.64
N VAL A 134 3.04 5.27 -25.71
CA VAL A 134 2.37 6.34 -24.96
C VAL A 134 2.07 7.54 -25.87
N ARG A 135 3.02 7.99 -26.68
CA ARG A 135 2.85 9.10 -27.65
C ARG A 135 1.71 8.83 -28.62
N VAL A 136 1.73 7.67 -29.28
CA VAL A 136 0.68 7.23 -30.21
C VAL A 136 -0.68 7.21 -29.51
N SER A 137 -0.72 6.80 -28.25
CA SER A 137 -1.96 6.72 -27.49
C SER A 137 -2.55 8.08 -27.08
N ILE A 138 -1.72 9.12 -27.00
CA ILE A 138 -2.12 10.52 -26.78
C ILE A 138 -2.38 11.24 -28.13
N GLY A 139 -2.15 10.57 -29.27
CA GLY A 139 -2.36 11.11 -30.61
C GLY A 139 -1.14 11.85 -31.18
N LEU A 140 0.05 11.62 -30.63
CA LEU A 140 1.31 12.16 -31.12
C LEU A 140 2.05 11.14 -31.99
N GLU A 141 2.84 11.62 -32.95
CA GLU A 141 3.69 10.77 -33.77
C GLU A 141 4.83 10.17 -32.93
N PRO A 142 5.26 8.91 -33.22
CA PRO A 142 6.44 8.29 -32.61
C PRO A 142 7.67 9.19 -32.70
N LEU A 143 8.61 9.05 -31.76
CA LEU A 143 9.84 9.83 -31.80
C LEU A 143 10.68 9.39 -33.01
N ASP A 144 11.00 10.31 -33.91
CA ASP A 144 11.81 10.01 -35.10
C ASP A 144 13.10 9.28 -34.69
N THR A 145 13.29 8.05 -35.17
CA THR A 145 14.56 7.34 -35.03
C THR A 145 15.55 8.00 -35.97
N PRO A 146 16.64 8.61 -35.46
CA PRO A 146 17.67 9.17 -36.33
C PRO A 146 18.22 8.03 -37.21
N ASP A 147 18.05 8.18 -38.51
CA ASP A 147 18.81 7.51 -39.58
C ASP A 147 18.43 6.08 -40.02
N THR A 148 17.20 5.59 -39.82
CA THR A 148 16.75 4.37 -40.55
C THR A 148 16.11 4.67 -41.91
N GLU A 149 16.75 5.51 -42.74
CA GLU A 149 16.48 5.58 -44.19
C GLU A 149 17.53 4.75 -44.95
N GLU A 150 17.67 3.46 -44.64
CA GLU A 150 18.36 2.52 -45.52
C GLU A 150 17.32 1.69 -46.28
N PRO A 151 17.20 1.83 -47.62
CA PRO A 151 16.32 1.01 -48.44
C PRO A 151 16.85 -0.43 -48.46
N TYR A 152 16.31 -1.26 -47.56
CA TYR A 152 16.66 -2.68 -47.50
C TYR A 152 16.27 -3.40 -48.79
N ALA A 153 17.30 -3.68 -49.59
CA ALA A 153 17.28 -4.58 -50.72
C ALA A 153 16.86 -5.99 -50.26
N MET A 154 15.61 -6.35 -50.54
CA MET A 154 15.17 -7.74 -50.63
C MET A 154 15.84 -8.36 -51.86
N ASN A 155 16.98 -9.04 -51.71
CA ASN A 155 17.53 -9.93 -52.76
C ASN A 155 18.72 -10.80 -52.29
N THR A 156 18.55 -11.64 -51.27
CA THR A 156 19.61 -12.62 -50.90
C THR A 156 19.08 -13.91 -50.27
N LEU A 157 17.99 -14.46 -50.83
CA LEU A 157 17.53 -15.82 -50.49
C LEU A 157 17.19 -16.69 -51.71
N ALA A 158 17.37 -16.17 -52.94
CA ALA A 158 17.08 -16.92 -54.17
C ALA A 158 18.31 -17.67 -54.74
N ASP A 159 19.52 -17.47 -54.22
CA ASP A 159 20.77 -17.97 -54.82
C ASP A 159 21.37 -19.22 -54.14
N ALA A 160 20.64 -19.85 -53.20
CA ALA A 160 21.13 -21.00 -52.44
C ALA A 160 20.45 -22.34 -52.75
N LEU A 161 19.56 -22.43 -53.75
CA LEU A 161 18.81 -23.67 -54.06
C LEU A 161 18.90 -24.15 -55.52
N ALA A 162 19.86 -23.67 -56.29
CA ALA A 162 20.07 -24.13 -57.67
C ALA A 162 21.42 -24.84 -57.83
N PHE A 163 21.57 -26.06 -57.32
CA PHE A 163 22.57 -27.03 -57.83
C PHE A 163 22.27 -28.45 -57.36
N ALA A 164 21.59 -29.24 -58.21
CA ALA A 164 21.74 -30.69 -58.27
C ALA A 164 20.99 -31.23 -59.51
N ASP A 165 21.72 -31.34 -60.63
CA ASP A 165 21.30 -32.10 -61.80
C ASP A 165 21.23 -33.60 -61.47
N PRO A 166 20.17 -34.33 -61.89
CA PRO A 166 20.13 -35.77 -61.83
C PRO A 166 20.18 -36.35 -63.25
N GLU A 167 21.35 -36.76 -63.73
CA GLU A 167 21.41 -37.63 -64.90
C GLU A 167 22.27 -38.88 -64.69
N THR A 168 21.60 -39.99 -64.96
CA THR A 168 22.11 -41.29 -65.44
C THR A 168 22.91 -42.17 -64.50
N SER A 169 22.33 -43.33 -64.14
CA SER A 169 22.83 -44.63 -64.61
C SER A 169 21.94 -45.77 -64.10
N THR A 170 21.32 -46.49 -65.03
CA THR A 170 20.52 -47.69 -64.80
C THR A 170 21.42 -48.92 -64.78
N ALA A 171 22.09 -49.19 -63.65
CA ALA A 171 22.71 -50.48 -63.36
C ALA A 171 23.07 -50.55 -61.88
N ASP A 172 22.17 -51.06 -61.04
CA ASP A 172 22.51 -51.84 -59.83
C ASP A 172 21.26 -52.10 -58.97
N LEU A 173 20.63 -53.25 -59.21
CA LEU A 173 19.48 -53.70 -58.42
C LEU A 173 19.85 -54.19 -57.00
N ASP A 174 21.14 -54.35 -56.69
CA ASP A 174 21.63 -54.69 -55.34
C ASP A 174 22.15 -53.47 -54.54
N SER A 175 22.47 -52.34 -55.18
CA SER A 175 22.87 -51.09 -54.50
C SER A 175 21.70 -50.45 -53.74
N HIS A 176 20.47 -50.59 -54.25
CA HIS A 176 19.26 -50.08 -53.61
C HIS A 176 18.94 -50.69 -52.24
N ALA A 177 19.51 -51.85 -51.87
CA ALA A 177 19.34 -52.41 -50.53
C ALA A 177 20.26 -51.72 -49.51
N TRP A 178 21.47 -51.33 -49.93
CA TRP A 178 22.43 -50.60 -49.10
C TRP A 178 22.00 -49.14 -48.93
N ASP A 179 21.53 -48.50 -50.01
CA ASP A 179 20.96 -47.14 -49.98
C ASP A 179 19.73 -47.06 -49.09
N ARG A 180 18.87 -48.09 -49.09
CA ARG A 180 17.73 -48.16 -48.16
C ARG A 180 18.16 -48.25 -46.69
N ARG A 181 19.21 -49.01 -46.38
CA ARG A 181 19.73 -49.09 -44.99
C ARG A 181 20.37 -47.77 -44.54
N ILE A 182 21.06 -47.07 -45.44
CA ILE A 182 21.63 -45.75 -45.15
C ILE A 182 20.52 -44.71 -45.02
N ALA A 183 19.55 -44.69 -45.92
CA ALA A 183 18.38 -43.83 -45.82
C ALA A 183 17.61 -44.07 -44.52
N GLN A 184 17.40 -45.33 -44.12
CA GLN A 184 16.78 -45.70 -42.84
C GLN A 184 17.60 -45.20 -41.63
N ARG A 185 18.93 -45.32 -41.67
CA ARG A 185 19.82 -44.80 -40.61
C ARG A 185 19.78 -43.28 -40.54
N CYS A 186 19.84 -42.60 -41.67
CA CYS A 186 19.73 -41.14 -41.75
C CYS A 186 18.37 -40.65 -41.25
N TYR A 187 17.28 -41.33 -41.63
CA TYR A 187 15.94 -41.06 -41.13
C TYR A 187 15.82 -41.27 -39.61
N ASN A 188 16.36 -42.38 -39.09
CA ASN A 188 16.39 -42.63 -37.64
C ASN A 188 17.21 -41.57 -36.88
N VAL A 189 18.35 -41.13 -37.44
CA VAL A 189 19.16 -40.04 -36.86
C VAL A 189 18.41 -38.71 -36.91
N GLN A 190 17.65 -38.43 -37.98
CA GLN A 190 16.80 -37.23 -38.06
C GLN A 190 15.68 -37.25 -37.03
N ILE A 191 15.00 -38.40 -36.85
CA ILE A 191 13.97 -38.56 -35.81
C ILE A 191 14.58 -38.36 -34.42
N LEU A 192 15.74 -38.98 -34.13
CA LEU A 192 16.40 -38.82 -32.83
C LEU A 192 16.84 -37.38 -32.59
N ARG A 193 17.33 -36.67 -33.61
CA ARG A 193 17.67 -35.23 -33.51
C ARG A 193 16.43 -34.38 -33.28
N ALA A 194 15.32 -34.64 -33.97
CA ALA A 194 14.07 -33.94 -33.78
C ALA A 194 13.50 -34.17 -32.37
N ALA A 195 13.48 -35.43 -31.91
CA ALA A 195 13.05 -35.78 -30.56
C ALA A 195 13.94 -35.15 -29.48
N TRP A 196 15.26 -35.11 -29.71
CA TRP A 196 16.21 -34.46 -28.79
C TRP A 196 16.02 -32.93 -28.76
N ALA A 197 15.79 -32.30 -29.91
CA ALA A 197 15.49 -30.86 -29.99
C ALA A 197 14.19 -30.55 -29.23
N GLN A 198 13.13 -31.33 -29.48
CA GLN A 198 11.85 -31.19 -28.78
C GLN A 198 11.98 -31.39 -27.27
N TRP A 199 12.75 -32.38 -26.81
CA TRP A 199 13.03 -32.59 -25.39
C TRP A 199 13.79 -31.41 -24.78
N ARG A 200 14.77 -30.85 -25.51
CA ARG A 200 15.54 -29.69 -25.07
C ARG A 200 14.66 -28.44 -24.96
N GLU A 201 13.75 -28.23 -25.91
CA GLU A 201 12.76 -27.13 -25.86
C GLU A 201 11.79 -27.31 -24.68
N GLN A 202 11.26 -28.51 -24.46
CA GLN A 202 10.37 -28.77 -23.33
C GLN A 202 11.07 -28.61 -21.98
N THR A 203 12.31 -29.04 -21.85
CA THR A 203 13.08 -28.86 -20.61
C THR A 203 13.44 -27.39 -20.38
N ALA A 204 13.81 -26.65 -21.43
CA ALA A 204 14.02 -25.20 -21.35
C ALA A 204 12.73 -24.47 -20.95
N TYR A 205 11.59 -24.84 -21.52
CA TYR A 205 10.28 -24.27 -21.15
C TYR A 205 9.95 -24.53 -19.68
N ARG A 206 10.10 -25.78 -19.20
CA ARG A 206 9.88 -26.12 -17.77
C ARG A 206 10.82 -25.34 -16.84
N HIS A 207 12.08 -25.15 -17.23
CA HIS A 207 13.02 -24.35 -16.43
C HIS A 207 12.64 -22.87 -16.41
N MET A 208 12.14 -22.33 -17.53
CA MET A 208 11.65 -20.96 -17.60
C MET A 208 10.39 -20.79 -16.75
N GLU A 209 9.43 -21.70 -16.83
CA GLU A 209 8.20 -21.74 -16.01
C GLU A 209 8.56 -21.82 -14.52
N GLN A 210 9.47 -22.72 -14.12
CA GLN A 210 9.90 -22.83 -12.74
C GLN A 210 10.64 -21.57 -12.24
N ARG A 211 11.39 -20.88 -13.11
CA ARG A 211 11.97 -19.57 -12.77
C ARG A 211 10.88 -18.52 -12.58
N GLN A 212 9.87 -18.48 -13.45
CA GLN A 212 8.74 -17.57 -13.34
C GLN A 212 7.93 -17.82 -12.06
N GLU A 213 7.66 -19.08 -11.70
CA GLU A 213 7.02 -19.44 -10.43
C GLU A 213 7.84 -18.97 -9.22
N ARG A 214 9.16 -19.18 -9.23
CA ARG A 214 10.04 -18.66 -8.15
C ARG A 214 10.02 -17.15 -8.05
N HIS A 215 9.97 -16.44 -9.17
CA HIS A 215 9.84 -14.98 -9.19
C HIS A 215 8.47 -14.53 -8.67
N ALA A 216 7.39 -15.23 -9.03
CA ALA A 216 6.05 -14.98 -8.51
C ALA A 216 5.98 -15.21 -6.99
N ASP A 217 6.51 -16.33 -6.50
CA ASP A 217 6.61 -16.64 -5.07
C ASP A 217 7.43 -15.60 -4.30
N ALA A 218 8.55 -15.14 -4.87
CA ALA A 218 9.40 -14.12 -4.28
C ALA A 218 8.69 -12.76 -4.22
N PHE A 219 7.94 -12.41 -5.27
CA PHE A 219 7.12 -11.21 -5.33
C PHE A 219 5.97 -11.24 -4.31
N ASP A 220 5.26 -12.36 -4.20
CA ASP A 220 4.21 -12.56 -3.20
C ASP A 220 4.77 -12.49 -1.78
N ALA A 221 5.94 -13.09 -1.53
CA ALA A 221 6.63 -12.97 -0.25
C ALA A 221 7.06 -11.53 0.06
N ALA A 222 7.45 -10.74 -0.95
CA ALA A 222 7.74 -9.31 -0.79
C ALA A 222 6.47 -8.51 -0.46
N LEU A 223 5.37 -8.74 -1.17
CA LEU A 223 4.07 -8.11 -0.90
C LEU A 223 3.54 -8.42 0.50
N VAL A 224 3.63 -9.67 0.95
CA VAL A 224 3.22 -10.05 2.31
C VAL A 224 4.08 -9.35 3.36
N ARG A 225 5.40 -9.26 3.15
CA ARG A 225 6.30 -8.50 4.05
C ARG A 225 5.93 -7.03 4.07
N GLU A 226 5.69 -6.43 2.92
CA GLU A 226 5.34 -5.01 2.83
C GLU A 226 3.98 -4.71 3.50
N ARG A 227 2.97 -5.54 3.28
CA ARG A 227 1.66 -5.42 3.95
C ARG A 227 1.80 -5.56 5.47
N ALA A 228 2.59 -6.53 5.94
CA ALA A 228 2.85 -6.71 7.37
C ALA A 228 3.59 -5.49 7.96
N TRP A 229 4.58 -4.95 7.25
CA TRP A 229 5.31 -3.75 7.65
C TRP A 229 4.39 -2.52 7.72
N ARG A 230 3.57 -2.28 6.69
CA ARG A 230 2.59 -1.18 6.67
C ARG A 230 1.55 -1.31 7.79
N ALA A 231 1.11 -2.53 8.10
CA ALA A 231 0.19 -2.78 9.20
C ALA A 231 0.87 -2.48 10.55
N TRP A 232 2.10 -2.97 10.75
CA TRP A 232 2.89 -2.69 11.94
C TRP A 232 3.12 -1.19 12.13
N ARG A 233 3.54 -0.48 11.07
CA ARG A 233 3.79 0.96 11.11
C ARG A 233 2.54 1.76 11.47
N ARG A 234 1.36 1.37 10.96
CA ARG A 234 0.06 1.95 11.35
C ARG A 234 -0.25 1.72 12.83
N THR A 235 -0.05 0.49 13.33
CA THR A 235 -0.27 0.19 14.75
C THR A 235 0.69 0.94 15.66
N PHE A 236 1.96 1.05 15.26
CA PHE A 236 2.98 1.80 15.99
C PHE A 236 2.64 3.30 16.05
N ALA A 237 2.29 3.91 14.90
CA ALA A 237 1.86 5.30 14.86
C ALA A 237 0.63 5.57 15.74
N ARG A 238 -0.34 4.64 15.77
CA ARG A 238 -1.50 4.71 16.66
C ARG A 238 -1.10 4.66 18.14
N CYS A 239 -0.17 3.76 18.50
CA CYS A 239 0.35 3.69 19.87
C CYS A 239 1.06 4.98 20.29
N CYS A 240 1.93 5.54 19.45
CA CYS A 240 2.59 6.82 19.71
C CYS A 240 1.59 7.98 19.83
N ALA A 241 0.53 8.00 19.00
CA ALA A 241 -0.53 9.01 19.11
C ALA A 241 -1.28 8.90 20.44
N LEU A 242 -1.62 7.68 20.87
CA LEU A 242 -2.27 7.43 22.16
C LEU A 242 -1.39 7.84 23.33
N GLU A 243 -0.09 7.54 23.28
CA GLU A 243 0.88 7.97 24.30
C GLU A 243 0.96 9.49 24.40
N ARG A 244 1.06 10.20 23.27
CA ARG A 244 1.03 11.68 23.26
C ARG A 244 -0.27 12.23 23.84
N THR A 245 -1.42 11.63 23.53
CA THR A 245 -2.70 12.06 24.12
C THR A 245 -2.76 11.80 25.62
N ALA A 246 -2.20 10.69 26.10
CA ALA A 246 -2.12 10.36 27.52
C ALA A 246 -1.19 11.33 28.26
N SER A 247 -0.01 11.66 27.69
CA SER A 247 0.91 12.66 28.25
C SER A 247 0.26 14.05 28.33
N LYS A 248 -0.47 14.47 27.28
CA LYS A 248 -1.22 15.73 27.29
C LYS A 248 -2.33 15.75 28.35
N ALA A 249 -3.05 14.64 28.51
CA ALA A 249 -4.08 14.53 29.55
C ALA A 249 -3.46 14.56 30.96
N HIS A 250 -2.31 13.92 31.15
CA HIS A 250 -1.58 13.95 32.42
C HIS A 250 -1.07 15.36 32.74
N SER A 251 -0.47 16.07 31.78
CA SER A 251 -0.04 17.46 31.98
C SER A 251 -1.22 18.38 32.26
N ALA A 252 -2.36 18.19 31.57
CA ALA A 252 -3.58 18.96 31.83
C ALA A 252 -4.10 18.77 33.26
N ARG A 253 -4.15 17.52 33.74
CA ARG A 253 -4.52 17.21 35.13
C ARG A 253 -3.53 17.80 36.15
N ALA A 254 -2.23 17.77 35.84
CA ALA A 254 -1.22 18.40 36.69
C ALA A 254 -1.44 19.92 36.77
N HIS A 255 -1.73 20.59 35.65
CA HIS A 255 -2.07 22.01 35.63
C HIS A 255 -3.36 22.32 36.39
N GLU A 256 -4.40 21.49 36.25
CA GLU A 256 -5.65 21.63 37.00
C GLU A 256 -5.42 21.51 38.52
N HIS A 257 -4.61 20.54 38.95
CA HIS A 257 -4.26 20.38 40.36
C HIS A 257 -3.44 21.58 40.89
N VAL A 258 -2.50 22.11 40.10
CA VAL A 258 -1.77 23.34 40.45
C VAL A 258 -2.73 24.54 40.53
N ALA A 259 -3.69 24.66 39.62
CA ALA A 259 -4.69 25.71 39.66
C ALA A 259 -5.58 25.62 40.91
N LEU A 260 -6.09 24.43 41.24
CA LEU A 260 -6.91 24.19 42.43
C LEU A 260 -6.14 24.53 43.71
N THR A 261 -4.92 24.01 43.87
CA THR A 261 -4.07 24.33 45.04
C THR A 261 -3.74 25.81 45.14
N PHE A 262 -3.51 26.49 44.01
CA PHE A 262 -3.31 27.94 43.99
C PHE A 262 -4.58 28.72 44.41
N THR A 263 -5.77 28.26 44.00
CA THR A 263 -7.03 28.89 44.42
C THR A 263 -7.29 28.70 45.91
N GLU A 264 -7.02 27.52 46.46
CA GLU A 264 -7.10 27.24 47.90
C GLU A 264 -6.15 28.14 48.69
N TRP A 265 -4.88 28.24 48.25
CA TRP A 265 -3.90 29.13 48.85
C TRP A 265 -4.37 30.59 48.82
N ARG A 266 -4.91 31.06 47.69
CA ARG A 266 -5.42 32.43 47.55
C ARG A 266 -6.59 32.71 48.47
N LEU A 267 -7.52 31.76 48.62
CA LEU A 267 -8.63 31.87 49.56
C LEU A 267 -8.13 31.92 51.00
N HIS A 268 -7.16 31.08 51.34
CA HIS A 268 -6.58 31.06 52.68
C HIS A 268 -5.85 32.37 53.01
N ALA A 269 -5.10 32.93 52.06
CA ALA A 269 -4.43 34.23 52.21
C ALA A 269 -5.43 35.38 52.39
N LYS A 270 -6.54 35.37 51.64
CA LYS A 270 -7.63 36.34 51.83
C LYS A 270 -8.28 36.23 53.21
N ALA A 271 -8.55 35.01 53.68
CA ALA A 271 -9.11 34.79 55.01
C ALA A 271 -8.18 35.32 56.11
N GLN A 272 -6.87 35.07 55.99
CA GLN A 272 -5.87 35.62 56.92
C GLN A 272 -5.80 37.15 56.89
N PHE A 273 -5.93 37.77 55.71
CA PHE A 273 -5.98 39.23 55.59
C PHE A 273 -7.21 39.81 56.29
N ILE A 274 -8.39 39.23 56.07
CA ILE A 274 -9.63 39.66 56.73
C ILE A 274 -9.49 39.54 58.25
N ASP A 275 -8.95 38.43 58.75
CA ASP A 275 -8.73 38.25 60.20
C ASP A 275 -7.79 39.34 60.78
N ARG A 276 -6.70 39.69 60.06
CA ARG A 276 -5.81 40.80 60.46
C ARG A 276 -6.53 42.14 60.52
N VAL A 277 -7.39 42.44 59.54
CA VAL A 277 -8.19 43.67 59.51
C VAL A 277 -9.18 43.70 60.68
N CYS A 278 -9.90 42.60 60.92
CA CYS A 278 -10.84 42.48 62.04
C CYS A 278 -10.14 42.67 63.39
N ARG A 279 -8.96 42.05 63.59
CA ARG A 279 -8.15 42.24 64.81
C ARG A 279 -7.68 43.68 64.97
N ALA A 280 -7.23 44.34 63.90
CA ALA A 280 -6.83 45.75 63.94
C ALA A 280 -8.02 46.67 64.30
N GLN A 281 -9.20 46.37 63.77
CA GLN A 281 -10.42 47.12 64.06
C GLN A 281 -10.89 46.92 65.50
N ALA A 282 -10.81 45.69 66.03
CA ALA A 282 -11.08 45.40 67.44
C ALA A 282 -10.10 46.11 68.39
N LEU A 283 -8.82 46.21 68.02
CA LEU A 283 -7.84 46.99 68.78
C LEU A 283 -8.16 48.49 68.75
N ARG A 284 -8.61 49.02 67.61
CA ARG A 284 -9.00 50.42 67.47
C ARG A 284 -10.26 50.76 68.28
N THR A 285 -11.26 49.89 68.30
CA THR A 285 -12.45 50.09 69.14
C THR A 285 -12.11 50.02 70.62
N ALA A 286 -11.29 49.06 71.04
CA ALA A 286 -10.80 48.97 72.42
C ALA A 286 -10.00 50.22 72.84
N TRP A 287 -9.15 50.75 71.95
CA TRP A 287 -8.42 51.99 72.19
C TRP A 287 -9.35 53.19 72.36
N ASN A 288 -10.34 53.34 71.48
CA ASN A 288 -11.30 54.43 71.57
C ASN A 288 -12.14 54.37 72.86
N GLN A 289 -12.58 53.17 73.26
CA GLN A 289 -13.29 52.97 74.52
C GLN A 289 -12.43 53.34 75.72
N TRP A 290 -11.16 52.92 75.72
CA TRP A 290 -10.20 53.29 76.76
C TRP A 290 -9.99 54.81 76.81
N TRP A 291 -9.82 55.46 75.66
CA TRP A 291 -9.64 56.91 75.56
C TRP A 291 -10.86 57.68 76.07
N GLN A 292 -12.07 57.25 75.69
CA GLN A 292 -13.31 57.82 76.19
C GLN A 292 -13.39 57.72 77.72
N ALA A 293 -13.15 56.53 78.28
CA ALA A 293 -13.15 56.31 79.72
C ALA A 293 -12.11 57.19 80.44
N PHE A 294 -10.93 57.35 79.85
CA PHE A 294 -9.89 58.24 80.35
C PHE A 294 -10.37 59.70 80.36
N THR A 295 -10.89 60.20 79.23
CA THR A 295 -11.38 61.57 79.10
C THR A 295 -12.51 61.87 80.08
N THR A 296 -13.49 60.97 80.21
CA THR A 296 -14.61 61.11 81.15
C THR A 296 -14.10 61.22 82.59
N ARG A 297 -13.11 60.40 82.96
CA ARG A 297 -12.52 60.42 84.31
C ARG A 297 -11.74 61.71 84.59
N THR A 298 -11.00 62.24 83.61
CA THR A 298 -10.33 63.55 83.75
C THR A 298 -11.33 64.70 83.87
N VAL A 299 -12.41 64.69 83.10
CA VAL A 299 -13.47 65.73 83.20
C VAL A 299 -14.18 65.65 84.54
N GLN A 300 -14.50 64.44 85.04
CA GLN A 300 -15.07 64.25 86.37
C GLN A 300 -14.15 64.78 87.49
N MET A 301 -12.84 64.57 87.40
CA MET A 301 -11.90 65.17 88.35
C MET A 301 -11.88 66.69 88.28
N GLN A 302 -11.91 67.28 87.07
CA GLN A 302 -11.95 68.73 86.91
C GLN A 302 -13.27 69.36 87.39
N CYS A 303 -14.40 68.67 87.28
CA CYS A 303 -15.66 69.10 87.88
C CYS A 303 -15.62 69.02 89.41
N ALA A 304 -15.05 67.94 89.98
CA ALA A 304 -14.87 67.83 91.43
C ALA A 304 -13.93 68.91 92.00
N GLU A 305 -12.89 69.31 91.25
CA GLU A 305 -12.01 70.43 91.60
C GLU A 305 -12.71 71.78 91.50
N ARG A 306 -13.66 71.95 90.57
CA ARG A 306 -14.50 73.15 90.45
C ARG A 306 -15.58 73.23 91.53
N ASP A 307 -16.16 72.10 91.94
CA ASP A 307 -17.13 72.05 93.05
C ASP A 307 -16.45 72.39 94.39
N ALA A 308 -15.19 71.96 94.58
CA ALA A 308 -14.36 72.33 95.72
C ALA A 308 -13.97 73.83 95.75
N ALA A 309 -14.05 74.54 94.62
CA ALA A 309 -13.76 75.96 94.51
C ALA A 309 -14.98 76.87 94.78
N SER A 310 -16.18 76.30 95.01
CA SER A 310 -17.44 77.05 95.16
C SER A 310 -17.79 77.50 96.60
N LEU A 311 -17.01 77.09 97.61
CA LEU A 311 -17.24 77.48 99.01
C LEU A 311 -16.25 78.57 99.43
N ASP A 312 -16.60 79.83 99.15
CA ASP A 312 -15.84 80.99 99.65
C ASP A 312 -16.78 82.11 100.15
N ARG A 313 -17.14 82.05 101.44
CA ARG A 313 -17.50 83.22 102.25
C ARG A 313 -16.93 83.06 103.65
N THR A 314 -15.77 83.65 103.91
CA THR A 314 -15.55 84.71 104.93
C THR A 314 -14.05 84.82 105.27
N ARG A 315 -13.59 86.07 105.32
CA ARG A 315 -12.23 86.54 105.00
C ARG A 315 -11.15 86.58 106.10
N PRO A 316 -11.31 86.15 107.39
CA PRO A 316 -10.18 86.18 108.33
C PRO A 316 -9.29 84.92 108.33
N TRP A 317 -9.73 83.80 107.74
CA TRP A 317 -9.01 82.50 107.78
C TRP A 317 -7.77 82.42 106.88
N ARG A 318 -7.56 83.41 106.01
CA ARG A 318 -6.57 83.35 104.90
C ARG A 318 -5.10 83.38 105.34
N LEU A 319 -4.77 83.87 106.54
CA LEU A 319 -3.38 83.89 107.05
C LEU A 319 -2.98 82.59 107.78
N ALA A 320 -3.92 81.89 108.42
CA ALA A 320 -3.72 80.53 108.92
C ALA A 320 -3.79 79.52 107.77
N PHE A 321 -4.68 79.75 106.80
CA PHE A 321 -4.81 78.95 105.59
C PHE A 321 -3.58 79.06 104.68
N ALA A 322 -2.91 80.20 104.53
CA ALA A 322 -1.69 80.29 103.71
C ALA A 322 -0.52 79.44 104.24
N ARG A 323 -0.33 79.35 105.56
CA ARG A 323 0.66 78.43 106.19
C ARG A 323 0.23 76.96 106.06
N ASN A 324 -1.07 76.69 106.21
CA ASN A 324 -1.63 75.34 106.02
C ASN A 324 -1.69 74.95 104.52
N ILE A 325 -1.78 75.91 103.59
CA ILE A 325 -1.69 75.74 102.13
C ILE A 325 -0.24 75.47 101.76
N TYR A 326 0.76 76.16 102.32
CA TYR A 326 2.16 75.81 102.02
C TYR A 326 2.53 74.41 102.53
N ALA A 327 2.00 74.00 103.69
CA ALA A 327 2.12 72.62 104.20
C ALA A 327 1.27 71.61 103.38
N ARG A 328 0.06 71.98 102.95
CA ARG A 328 -0.81 71.15 102.08
C ARG A 328 -0.36 71.10 100.64
N ALA A 329 0.28 72.14 100.11
CA ALA A 329 0.82 72.23 98.76
C ALA A 329 2.17 71.54 98.69
N SER A 330 3.00 71.61 99.72
CA SER A 330 4.21 70.78 99.82
C SER A 330 3.86 69.30 100.04
N THR A 331 2.86 68.96 100.85
CA THR A 331 2.36 67.57 100.95
C THR A 331 1.58 67.12 99.71
N ALA A 332 0.87 68.01 98.99
CA ALA A 332 0.23 67.70 97.71
C ALA A 332 1.25 67.58 96.58
N LEU A 333 2.34 68.36 96.58
CA LEU A 333 3.47 68.17 95.67
C LEU A 333 4.18 66.86 95.98
N LEU A 334 4.42 66.53 97.25
CA LEU A 334 4.99 65.23 97.63
C LEU A 334 4.05 64.06 97.28
N ARG A 335 2.72 64.23 97.44
CA ARG A 335 1.71 63.23 97.04
C ARG A 335 1.61 63.09 95.53
N THR A 336 1.57 64.17 94.77
CA THR A 336 1.59 64.12 93.31
C THR A 336 2.91 63.58 92.79
N HIS A 337 4.02 63.82 93.47
CA HIS A 337 5.31 63.23 93.11
C HIS A 337 5.41 61.74 93.50
N SER A 338 4.81 61.33 94.63
CA SER A 338 4.67 59.91 94.96
C SER A 338 3.70 59.19 94.02
N ASP A 339 2.61 59.84 93.63
CA ASP A 339 1.58 59.31 92.74
C ASP A 339 2.11 59.22 91.31
N THR A 340 2.87 60.21 90.83
CA THR A 340 3.56 60.10 89.52
C THR A 340 4.62 59.01 89.54
N ARG A 341 5.38 58.82 90.62
CA ARG A 341 6.30 57.68 90.76
C ARG A 341 5.56 56.35 90.81
N LEU A 342 4.42 56.29 91.50
CA LEU A 342 3.59 55.08 91.60
C LEU A 342 2.95 54.76 90.25
N LEU A 343 2.43 55.76 89.53
CA LEU A 343 1.93 55.64 88.17
C LEU A 343 3.04 55.21 87.21
N CYS A 344 4.23 55.79 87.26
CA CYS A 344 5.37 55.35 86.46
C CYS A 344 5.74 53.89 86.76
N ARG A 345 5.73 53.46 88.03
CA ARG A 345 5.96 52.05 88.40
C ARG A 345 4.84 51.14 87.87
N CYS A 346 3.59 51.54 88.01
CA CYS A 346 2.44 50.78 87.51
C CYS A 346 2.45 50.68 85.98
N VAL A 347 2.75 51.76 85.27
CA VAL A 347 2.88 51.78 83.80
C VAL A 347 4.07 50.96 83.34
N ASN A 348 5.23 51.05 84.01
CA ASN A 348 6.40 50.22 83.68
C ASN A 348 6.14 48.74 83.95
N ARG A 349 5.46 48.42 85.06
CA ARG A 349 5.02 47.05 85.35
C ARG A 349 4.07 46.57 84.27
N TRP A 350 3.03 47.33 83.95
CA TRP A 350 2.07 47.01 82.89
C TRP A 350 2.76 46.83 81.52
N ARG A 351 3.68 47.72 81.13
CA ARG A 351 4.47 47.58 79.89
C ARG A 351 5.29 46.29 79.89
N LYS A 352 5.90 45.93 81.02
CA LYS A 352 6.66 44.68 81.15
C LYS A 352 5.74 43.47 81.02
N THR A 353 4.59 43.45 81.70
CA THR A 353 3.61 42.35 81.57
C THR A 353 3.01 42.28 80.17
N ALA A 354 2.71 43.41 79.54
CA ALA A 354 2.17 43.46 78.18
C ALA A 354 3.19 42.93 77.16
N ARG A 355 4.47 43.31 77.26
CA ARG A 355 5.55 42.76 76.44
C ARG A 355 5.71 41.26 76.68
N GLN A 356 5.68 40.81 77.93
CA GLN A 356 5.78 39.38 78.25
C GLN A 356 4.60 38.58 77.67
N ARG A 357 3.37 39.10 77.79
CA ARG A 357 2.18 38.49 77.18
C ARG A 357 2.26 38.48 75.66
N HIS A 358 2.72 39.57 75.03
CA HIS A 358 2.91 39.61 73.57
C HIS A 358 3.98 38.61 73.10
N MET A 359 5.10 38.51 73.79
CA MET A 359 6.14 37.52 73.47
C MET A 359 5.67 36.09 73.71
N ALA A 360 4.89 35.84 74.77
CA ALA A 360 4.27 34.53 75.01
C ALA A 360 3.26 34.17 73.90
N ALA A 361 2.42 35.13 73.47
CA ALA A 361 1.49 34.93 72.36
C ALA A 361 2.23 34.62 71.05
N ARG A 362 3.30 35.36 70.71
CA ARG A 362 4.12 35.05 69.52
C ARG A 362 4.79 33.69 69.58
N ARG A 363 5.27 33.27 70.76
CA ARG A 363 5.83 31.91 70.92
C ARG A 363 4.77 30.84 70.75
N ALA A 364 3.56 31.07 71.26
CA ALA A 364 2.43 30.17 71.06
C ALA A 364 2.05 30.07 69.57
N GLU A 365 1.93 31.21 68.86
CA GLU A 365 1.69 31.25 67.41
C GLU A 365 2.78 30.50 66.65
N HIS A 366 4.05 30.79 66.92
CA HIS A 366 5.17 30.10 66.27
C HIS A 366 5.16 28.58 66.54
N SER A 367 4.85 28.16 67.77
CA SER A 367 4.72 26.73 68.09
C SER A 367 3.54 26.07 67.38
N ALA A 368 2.42 26.78 67.23
CA ALA A 368 1.26 26.29 66.49
C ALA A 368 1.59 26.15 64.99
N ASP A 369 2.29 27.11 64.41
CA ASP A 369 2.75 27.05 63.01
C ASP A 369 3.70 25.87 62.78
N VAL A 370 4.65 25.64 63.69
CA VAL A 370 5.56 24.47 63.61
C VAL A 370 4.79 23.15 63.71
N LEU A 371 3.79 23.06 64.59
CA LEU A 371 2.94 21.86 64.69
C LEU A 371 2.07 21.64 63.45
N LEU A 372 1.55 22.71 62.85
CA LEU A 372 0.80 22.63 61.59
C LEU A 372 1.69 22.19 60.43
N LEU A 373 2.91 22.73 60.32
CA LEU A 373 3.87 22.35 59.30
C LEU A 373 4.32 20.90 59.47
N THR A 374 4.64 20.46 60.69
CA THR A 374 5.02 19.07 60.95
C THR A 374 3.87 18.10 60.63
N ARG A 375 2.62 18.45 60.98
CA ARG A 375 1.44 17.66 60.60
C ARG A 375 1.22 17.62 59.08
N ALA A 376 1.35 18.76 58.40
CA ALA A 376 1.20 18.84 56.96
C ALA A 376 2.26 18.02 56.22
N VAL A 377 3.52 18.07 56.67
CA VAL A 377 4.62 17.26 56.13
C VAL A 377 4.38 15.77 56.38
N ALA A 378 3.91 15.38 57.57
CA ALA A 378 3.57 13.99 57.86
C ALA A 378 2.44 13.49 56.96
N GLN A 379 1.38 14.30 56.76
CA GLN A 379 0.27 13.95 55.88
C GLN A 379 0.68 13.91 54.40
N TRP A 380 1.59 14.79 53.98
CA TRP A 380 2.14 14.75 52.63
C TRP A 380 2.97 13.48 52.41
N ARG A 381 3.83 13.09 53.37
CA ARG A 381 4.63 11.86 53.29
C ARG A 381 3.76 10.61 53.18
N THR A 382 2.72 10.48 54.01
CA THR A 382 1.82 9.32 53.93
C THR A 382 1.08 9.26 52.61
N ARG A 383 0.61 10.39 52.08
CA ARG A 383 0.00 10.45 50.73
C ARG A 383 1.00 10.12 49.62
N TYR A 384 2.23 10.61 49.74
CA TYR A 384 3.30 10.33 48.79
C TYR A 384 3.63 8.83 48.76
N GLU A 385 3.78 8.19 49.92
CA GLU A 385 4.01 6.74 50.02
C GLU A 385 2.87 5.92 49.41
N VAL A 386 1.61 6.32 49.66
CA VAL A 386 0.44 5.67 49.05
C VAL A 386 0.45 5.83 47.53
N ASN A 387 0.77 7.02 47.02
CA ASN A 387 0.88 7.24 45.57
C ASN A 387 2.01 6.41 44.94
N VAL A 388 3.19 6.38 45.56
CA VAL A 388 4.31 5.55 45.09
C VAL A 388 3.92 4.07 45.04
N HIS A 389 3.21 3.56 46.05
CA HIS A 389 2.72 2.18 46.03
C HIS A 389 1.69 1.92 44.93
N MET A 390 0.80 2.88 44.67
CA MET A 390 -0.18 2.79 43.58
C MET A 390 0.50 2.82 42.21
N ASP A 391 1.53 3.64 42.03
CA ASP A 391 2.32 3.70 40.80
C ASP A 391 3.11 2.40 40.57
N GLN A 392 3.70 1.84 41.62
CA GLN A 392 4.36 0.53 41.55
C GLN A 392 3.37 -0.59 41.18
N LYS A 393 2.17 -0.59 41.77
CA LYS A 393 1.10 -1.53 41.39
C LYS A 393 0.65 -1.32 39.95
N ALA A 394 0.48 -0.08 39.50
CA ALA A 394 0.09 0.23 38.13
C ALA A 394 1.18 -0.20 37.12
N ALA A 395 2.45 -0.02 37.45
CA ALA A 395 3.56 -0.51 36.65
C ALA A 395 3.57 -2.05 36.58
N ALA A 396 3.34 -2.73 37.71
CA ALA A 396 3.25 -4.19 37.76
C ALA A 396 2.05 -4.75 36.97
N THR A 397 0.88 -4.12 37.04
CA THR A 397 -0.28 -4.54 36.23
C THR A 397 -0.04 -4.28 34.74
N HIS A 398 0.60 -3.16 34.39
CA HIS A 398 0.97 -2.86 33.01
C HIS A 398 1.94 -3.92 32.43
N THR A 399 2.97 -4.33 33.18
CA THR A 399 3.90 -5.38 32.72
C THR A 399 3.20 -6.72 32.57
N LEU A 400 2.31 -7.10 33.48
CA LEU A 400 1.49 -8.31 33.36
C LEU A 400 0.58 -8.28 32.13
N HIS A 401 -0.04 -7.14 31.82
CA HIS A 401 -0.86 -6.98 30.61
C HIS A 401 -0.04 -7.08 29.33
N LEU A 402 1.15 -6.47 29.30
CA LEU A 402 2.08 -6.61 28.18
C LEU A 402 2.45 -8.10 27.97
N LEU A 403 2.84 -8.81 29.03
CA LEU A 403 3.17 -10.23 28.95
C LEU A 403 1.99 -11.08 28.48
N ALA A 404 0.77 -10.80 28.96
CA ALA A 404 -0.44 -11.47 28.50
C ALA A 404 -0.71 -11.23 27.01
N ARG A 405 -0.52 -10.00 26.53
CA ARG A 405 -0.65 -9.63 25.12
C ARG A 405 0.40 -10.31 24.25
N HIS A 406 1.66 -10.36 24.70
CA HIS A 406 2.73 -11.10 24.02
C HIS A 406 2.42 -12.60 23.94
N ARG A 407 1.95 -13.21 25.03
CA ARG A 407 1.51 -14.62 25.03
C ARG A 407 0.35 -14.85 24.06
N ALA A 408 -0.63 -13.95 24.00
CA ALA A 408 -1.74 -14.05 23.06
C ALA A 408 -1.27 -13.96 21.59
N HIS A 409 -0.34 -13.04 21.29
CA HIS A 409 0.28 -12.93 19.97
C HIS A 409 1.07 -14.19 19.60
N LEU A 410 1.88 -14.73 20.52
CA LEU A 410 2.61 -15.98 20.31
C LEU A 410 1.66 -17.15 20.03
N ARG A 411 0.56 -17.29 20.78
CA ARG A 411 -0.45 -18.33 20.51
C ARG A 411 -1.07 -18.18 19.12
N ARG A 412 -1.45 -16.97 18.72
CA ARG A 412 -1.99 -16.70 17.36
C ARG A 412 -0.96 -17.00 16.28
N TRP A 413 0.31 -16.67 16.52
CA TRP A 413 1.38 -16.99 15.60
C TRP A 413 1.60 -18.50 15.48
N HIS A 414 1.61 -19.23 16.60
CA HIS A 414 1.72 -20.70 16.59
C HIS A 414 0.57 -21.38 15.87
N THR A 415 -0.68 -20.95 16.09
CA THR A 415 -1.84 -21.51 15.38
C THR A 415 -1.77 -21.22 13.89
N HIS A 416 -1.36 -20.00 13.51
CA HIS A 416 -1.13 -19.65 12.10
C HIS A 416 0.00 -20.49 11.48
N ALA A 417 1.14 -20.63 12.16
CA ALA A 417 2.26 -21.44 11.71
C ALA A 417 1.89 -22.92 11.53
N LYS A 418 1.10 -23.48 12.46
CA LYS A 418 0.56 -24.84 12.35
C LYS A 418 -0.34 -25.00 11.13
N ARG A 419 -1.29 -24.08 10.91
CA ARG A 419 -2.16 -24.07 9.72
C ARG A 419 -1.35 -23.98 8.44
N ARG A 420 -0.32 -23.13 8.40
CA ARG A 420 0.54 -22.97 7.23
C ARG A 420 1.37 -24.21 6.93
N ARG A 421 1.87 -24.91 7.96
CA ARG A 421 2.53 -26.22 7.80
C ARG A 421 1.57 -27.26 7.24
N MET A 422 0.36 -27.36 7.80
CA MET A 422 -0.69 -28.27 7.30
C MET A 422 -1.07 -27.96 5.85
N HIS A 423 -1.17 -26.69 5.49
CA HIS A 423 -1.45 -26.28 4.10
C HIS A 423 -0.32 -26.69 3.15
N ARG A 424 0.95 -26.52 3.53
CA ARG A 424 2.09 -26.99 2.73
C ARG A 424 2.10 -28.51 2.55
N THR A 425 1.79 -29.28 3.60
CA THR A 425 1.69 -30.73 3.49
C THR A 425 0.52 -31.15 2.60
N MET A 426 -0.63 -30.47 2.69
CA MET A 426 -1.77 -30.72 1.80
C MET A 426 -1.45 -30.39 0.34
N LEU A 427 -0.80 -29.25 0.07
CA LEU A 427 -0.36 -28.89 -1.28
C LEU A 427 0.67 -29.89 -1.82
N SER A 428 1.60 -30.36 -0.99
CA SER A 428 2.55 -31.41 -1.38
C SER A 428 1.84 -32.69 -1.78
N LEU A 429 0.84 -33.13 -1.00
CA LEU A 429 0.05 -34.33 -1.29
C LEU A 429 -0.76 -34.16 -2.58
N PHE A 430 -1.40 -33.00 -2.75
CA PHE A 430 -2.15 -32.68 -3.97
C PHE A 430 -1.23 -32.68 -5.21
N HIS A 431 -0.04 -32.06 -5.09
CA HIS A 431 0.93 -32.03 -6.18
C HIS A 431 1.48 -33.42 -6.51
N SER A 432 1.72 -34.29 -5.52
CA SER A 432 2.11 -35.69 -5.79
C SER A 432 0.98 -36.49 -6.44
N GLN A 433 -0.27 -36.31 -6.00
CA GLN A 433 -1.43 -36.95 -6.62
C GLN A 433 -1.63 -36.50 -8.06
N HIS A 434 -1.53 -35.18 -8.32
CA HIS A 434 -1.64 -34.64 -9.67
C HIS A 434 -0.53 -35.15 -10.58
N LYS A 435 0.72 -35.19 -10.10
CA LYS A 435 1.84 -35.81 -10.85
C LYS A 435 1.57 -37.26 -11.18
N GLN A 436 1.07 -38.04 -10.22
CA GLN A 436 0.75 -39.44 -10.44
C GLN A 436 -0.38 -39.61 -11.46
N ALA A 437 -1.43 -38.77 -11.41
CA ALA A 437 -2.52 -38.77 -12.38
C ALA A 437 -2.03 -38.43 -13.80
N VAL A 438 -1.17 -37.42 -13.96
CA VAL A 438 -0.58 -37.06 -15.25
C VAL A 438 0.33 -38.17 -15.78
N LEU A 439 1.14 -38.78 -14.92
CA LEU A 439 1.98 -39.93 -15.30
C LEU A 439 1.13 -41.13 -15.73
N GLN A 440 0.03 -41.40 -15.01
CA GLN A 440 -0.90 -42.47 -15.36
C GLN A 440 -1.56 -42.21 -16.72
N GLN A 441 -2.06 -40.99 -16.94
CA GLN A 441 -2.68 -40.61 -18.21
C GLN A 441 -1.70 -40.70 -19.39
N THR A 442 -0.48 -40.18 -19.22
CA THR A 442 0.55 -40.24 -20.26
C THR A 442 1.02 -41.66 -20.54
N TRP A 443 1.06 -42.52 -19.50
CA TRP A 443 1.32 -43.94 -19.65
C TRP A 443 0.21 -44.67 -20.41
N ASP A 444 -1.05 -44.40 -20.08
CA ASP A 444 -2.19 -44.99 -20.78
C ASP A 444 -2.21 -44.54 -22.25
N GLN A 445 -1.98 -43.25 -22.54
CA GLN A 445 -1.83 -42.75 -23.91
C GLN A 445 -0.70 -43.45 -24.67
N TRP A 446 0.47 -43.60 -24.04
CA TRP A 446 1.59 -44.30 -24.65
C TRP A 446 1.26 -45.77 -24.91
N ARG A 447 0.61 -46.44 -23.97
CA ARG A 447 0.18 -47.84 -24.11
C ARG A 447 -0.80 -47.99 -25.27
N ASP A 448 -1.74 -47.06 -25.41
CA ASP A 448 -2.76 -47.10 -26.46
C ASP A 448 -2.11 -46.89 -27.84
N VAL A 449 -1.21 -45.90 -27.98
CA VAL A 449 -0.41 -45.70 -29.21
C VAL A 449 0.47 -46.92 -29.49
N PHE A 450 1.07 -47.51 -28.46
CA PHE A 450 1.89 -48.71 -28.62
C PHE A 450 1.04 -49.90 -29.09
N ALA A 451 -0.16 -50.10 -28.53
CA ALA A 451 -1.11 -51.12 -28.98
C ALA A 451 -1.58 -50.86 -30.42
N GLU A 452 -1.90 -49.62 -30.78
CA GLU A 452 -2.25 -49.23 -32.14
C GLU A 452 -1.11 -49.52 -33.12
N THR A 453 0.13 -49.19 -32.80
CA THR A 453 1.28 -49.47 -33.67
C THR A 453 1.54 -50.97 -33.81
N LEU A 454 1.36 -51.75 -32.74
CA LEU A 454 1.40 -53.21 -32.79
C LEU A 454 0.23 -53.81 -33.56
N LEU A 455 -0.97 -53.23 -33.55
CA LEU A 455 -2.11 -53.77 -34.31
C LEU A 455 -2.10 -53.29 -35.76
N ALA A 456 -1.54 -52.12 -36.05
CA ALA A 456 -1.50 -51.54 -37.38
C ALA A 456 -0.87 -52.49 -38.41
N HIS A 457 0.18 -53.25 -38.04
CA HIS A 457 0.79 -54.21 -38.98
C HIS A 457 -0.16 -55.35 -39.35
N GLU A 458 -0.96 -55.85 -38.41
CA GLU A 458 -1.97 -56.88 -38.65
C GLU A 458 -3.13 -56.31 -39.47
N GLU A 459 -3.58 -55.09 -39.13
CA GLU A 459 -4.61 -54.38 -39.89
C GLU A 459 -4.17 -54.15 -41.34
N TYR A 460 -2.96 -53.66 -41.58
CA TYR A 460 -2.40 -53.51 -42.94
C TYR A 460 -2.32 -54.85 -43.67
N ALA A 461 -1.92 -55.94 -43.01
CA ALA A 461 -1.90 -57.26 -43.60
C ALA A 461 -3.32 -57.73 -44.00
N THR A 462 -4.33 -57.51 -43.15
CA THR A 462 -5.73 -57.84 -43.46
C THR A 462 -6.29 -56.98 -44.58
N PHE A 463 -5.97 -55.68 -44.63
CA PHE A 463 -6.35 -54.79 -45.73
C PHE A 463 -5.70 -55.21 -47.05
N ALA A 464 -4.40 -55.53 -47.05
CA ALA A 464 -3.68 -56.03 -48.22
C ALA A 464 -4.29 -57.33 -48.73
N TYR A 465 -4.63 -58.25 -47.81
CA TYR A 465 -5.32 -59.50 -48.14
C TYR A 465 -6.71 -59.27 -48.74
N ARG A 466 -7.54 -58.39 -48.14
CA ARG A 466 -8.85 -58.02 -48.68
C ARG A 466 -8.74 -57.39 -50.06
N ARG A 467 -7.81 -56.46 -50.26
CA ARG A 467 -7.55 -55.83 -51.57
C ARG A 467 -7.12 -56.85 -52.61
N ARG A 468 -6.21 -57.76 -52.27
CA ARG A 468 -5.78 -58.85 -53.16
C ARG A 468 -6.95 -59.76 -53.55
N ARG A 469 -7.82 -60.12 -52.60
CA ARG A 469 -9.03 -60.91 -52.86
C ARG A 469 -10.04 -60.18 -53.74
N MET A 470 -10.25 -58.88 -53.50
CA MET A 470 -11.09 -58.04 -54.37
C MET A 470 -10.53 -57.99 -55.79
N LEU A 471 -9.23 -57.74 -55.96
CA LEU A 471 -8.57 -57.73 -57.26
C LEU A 471 -8.71 -59.09 -57.97
N HIS A 472 -8.51 -60.21 -57.28
CA HIS A 472 -8.75 -61.55 -57.85
C HIS A 472 -10.20 -61.75 -58.29
N THR A 473 -11.17 -61.25 -57.52
CA THR A 473 -12.59 -61.35 -57.87
C THR A 473 -12.93 -60.49 -59.09
N CYS A 474 -12.42 -59.25 -59.13
CA CYS A 474 -12.56 -58.35 -60.28
C CYS A 474 -11.90 -58.94 -61.53
N TRP A 475 -10.69 -59.50 -61.39
CA TRP A 475 -9.96 -60.18 -62.45
C TRP A 475 -10.73 -61.39 -62.97
N GLY A 476 -11.25 -62.24 -62.08
CA GLY A 476 -12.09 -63.38 -62.46
C GLY A 476 -13.37 -62.96 -63.20
N ARG A 477 -14.04 -61.90 -62.75
CA ARG A 477 -15.20 -61.32 -63.46
C ARG A 477 -14.82 -60.72 -64.81
N TRP A 478 -13.66 -60.07 -64.90
CA TRP A 478 -13.15 -59.53 -66.16
C TRP A 478 -12.84 -60.67 -67.13
N LEU A 479 -12.10 -61.70 -66.71
CA LEU A 479 -11.81 -62.91 -67.48
C LEU A 479 -13.08 -63.63 -67.95
N ALA A 480 -14.10 -63.75 -67.09
CA ALA A 480 -15.39 -64.35 -67.45
C ALA A 480 -16.19 -63.51 -68.46
N ARG A 481 -15.96 -62.19 -68.51
CA ARG A 481 -16.56 -61.30 -69.52
C ARG A 481 -15.74 -61.25 -70.80
N THR A 482 -14.41 -61.37 -70.72
CA THR A 482 -13.53 -61.42 -71.88
C THR A 482 -13.48 -62.80 -72.54
N SER A 483 -13.86 -63.88 -71.86
CA SER A 483 -14.09 -65.18 -72.51
C SER A 483 -15.30 -65.16 -73.46
N LEU A 484 -16.21 -64.19 -73.30
CA LEU A 484 -17.32 -63.94 -74.24
C LEU A 484 -16.92 -63.01 -75.39
N LEU A 485 -15.77 -62.33 -75.34
CA LEU A 485 -15.30 -61.40 -76.36
C LEU A 485 -15.04 -62.09 -77.72
N PRO A 486 -14.38 -63.28 -77.79
CA PRO A 486 -14.24 -64.02 -79.04
C PRO A 486 -15.58 -64.42 -79.65
N ALA A 487 -16.57 -64.77 -78.83
CA ALA A 487 -17.92 -65.12 -79.30
C ALA A 487 -18.67 -63.90 -79.87
N VAL A 488 -18.50 -62.72 -79.26
CA VAL A 488 -19.04 -61.45 -79.76
C VAL A 488 -18.34 -61.02 -81.05
N GLU A 489 -17.02 -61.18 -81.15
CA GLU A 489 -16.25 -60.88 -82.36
C GLU A 489 -16.60 -61.83 -83.52
N LEU A 490 -16.77 -63.13 -83.25
CA LEU A 490 -17.23 -64.11 -84.24
C LEU A 490 -18.64 -63.78 -84.75
N ARG A 491 -19.57 -63.41 -83.85
CA ARG A 491 -20.92 -62.98 -84.23
C ARG A 491 -20.90 -61.71 -85.06
N ARG A 492 -20.05 -60.73 -84.71
CA ARG A 492 -19.87 -59.49 -85.49
C ARG A 492 -19.32 -59.79 -86.88
N ARG A 493 -18.29 -60.66 -87.00
CA ARG A 493 -17.74 -61.08 -88.30
C ARG A 493 -18.77 -61.82 -89.15
N SER A 494 -19.55 -62.72 -88.55
CA SER A 494 -20.65 -63.44 -89.22
C SER A 494 -21.76 -62.50 -89.73
N LEU A 495 -22.13 -61.49 -88.94
CA LEU A 495 -23.10 -60.48 -89.38
C LEU A 495 -22.54 -59.60 -90.51
N GLN A 496 -21.28 -59.22 -90.43
CA GLN A 496 -20.60 -58.46 -91.49
C GLN A 496 -20.48 -59.27 -92.78
N SER A 497 -20.10 -60.55 -92.72
CA SER A 497 -20.02 -61.41 -93.91
C SER A 497 -21.40 -61.65 -94.52
N SER A 498 -22.44 -61.85 -93.70
CA SER A 498 -23.82 -62.03 -94.18
C SER A 498 -24.40 -60.76 -94.79
N ALA A 499 -24.07 -59.58 -94.23
CA ALA A 499 -24.46 -58.29 -94.80
C ALA A 499 -23.73 -58.02 -96.12
N TRP A 500 -22.44 -58.35 -96.19
CA TRP A 500 -21.63 -58.24 -97.41
C TRP A 500 -22.15 -59.15 -98.52
N GLN A 501 -22.42 -60.43 -98.22
CA GLN A 501 -23.01 -61.36 -99.19
C GLN A 501 -24.38 -60.89 -99.70
N ARG A 502 -25.23 -60.35 -98.82
CA ARG A 502 -26.51 -59.74 -99.23
C ARG A 502 -26.30 -58.53 -100.14
N TRP A 503 -25.34 -57.66 -99.83
CA TRP A 503 -25.02 -56.51 -100.66
C TRP A 503 -24.50 -56.94 -102.04
N VAL A 504 -23.55 -57.87 -102.10
CA VAL A 504 -23.03 -58.43 -103.36
C VAL A 504 -24.16 -59.06 -104.18
N GLY A 505 -25.04 -59.84 -103.54
CA GLY A 505 -26.22 -60.42 -104.19
C GLY A 505 -27.15 -59.36 -104.77
N MET A 506 -27.43 -58.28 -104.03
CA MET A 506 -28.24 -57.16 -104.52
C MET A 506 -27.58 -56.43 -105.71
N VAL A 507 -26.27 -56.23 -105.67
CA VAL A 507 -25.50 -55.59 -106.76
C VAL A 507 -25.52 -56.46 -108.01
N LEU A 508 -25.29 -57.76 -107.88
CA LEU A 508 -25.34 -58.70 -109.00
C LEU A 508 -26.75 -58.81 -109.58
N ALA A 509 -27.79 -58.88 -108.75
CA ALA A 509 -29.19 -58.88 -109.20
C ALA A 509 -29.55 -57.57 -109.93
N ARG A 510 -29.08 -56.40 -109.45
CA ARG A 510 -29.24 -55.13 -110.17
C ARG A 510 -28.52 -55.15 -111.51
N ARG A 511 -27.29 -55.69 -111.57
CA ARG A 511 -26.52 -55.80 -112.82
C ARG A 511 -27.19 -56.75 -113.81
N GLN A 512 -27.72 -57.88 -113.35
CA GLN A 512 -28.50 -58.80 -114.19
C GLN A 512 -29.80 -58.18 -114.69
N ARG A 513 -30.53 -57.42 -113.85
CA ARG A 513 -31.71 -56.65 -114.31
C ARG A 513 -31.35 -55.59 -115.34
N ARG A 514 -30.20 -54.92 -115.15
CA ARG A 514 -29.71 -53.91 -116.10
C ARG A 514 -29.30 -54.55 -117.43
N ASN A 515 -28.61 -55.70 -117.39
CA ASN A 515 -28.25 -56.45 -118.58
C ASN A 515 -29.49 -57.04 -119.28
N ALA A 516 -30.49 -57.52 -118.53
CA ALA A 516 -31.77 -57.97 -119.08
C ALA A 516 -32.53 -56.81 -119.75
N ALA A 517 -32.55 -55.62 -119.14
CA ALA A 517 -33.14 -54.42 -119.74
C ALA A 517 -32.42 -53.98 -121.02
N ILE A 518 -31.09 -54.10 -121.06
CA ILE A 518 -30.28 -53.85 -122.26
C ILE A 518 -30.59 -54.90 -123.34
N PHE A 519 -30.72 -56.18 -122.97
CA PHE A 519 -31.11 -57.23 -123.92
C PHE A 519 -32.53 -57.00 -124.48
N THR A 520 -33.51 -56.64 -123.66
CA THR A 520 -34.88 -56.37 -124.13
C THR A 520 -35.00 -55.10 -124.98
N SER A 521 -34.10 -54.14 -124.83
CA SER A 521 -34.05 -52.93 -125.67
C SER A 521 -33.24 -53.11 -126.96
N ALA A 522 -32.54 -54.24 -127.13
CA ALA A 522 -31.85 -54.61 -128.36
C ALA A 522 -32.68 -55.57 -129.26
N THR A 523 -33.86 -56.01 -128.80
CA THR A 523 -34.74 -56.96 -129.51
C THR A 523 -36.13 -56.37 -129.86
N LEU A 524 -36.29 -55.05 -129.74
CA LEU A 524 -37.42 -54.26 -130.22
C LEU A 524 -36.88 -53.18 -131.16
#